data_AF-A0A8I1Q353-F1
#
_entry.id   AF-A0A8I1Q353-F1
#
_cell.length_a   1.000
_cell.length_b   1.000
_cell.length_c   1.000
_cell.angle_alpha   90.00
_cell.angle_beta   90.00
_cell.angle_gamma   90.00
#
_symmetry.space_group_name_H-M   'P 1'
#
loop_
_entity.id
_entity.type
_entity.pdbx_description
1 polymer ?
#
loop_
_entity_poly.entity_id
_entity_poly.type
_entity_poly.pdbx_seq_one_letter_code
_entity_poly.pdbx_strand_id
1 'polypeptide(L)'
;MDAATRRELDELRRRAYGPDPDIADDPAAVARLIALEDLARPAPPAPVAAASAASERVAESDPVADRETSLSAADEAAEPETDATPAAAQTDAAASRPATPRSLRRRVALIAGVAGVLLVLVAAVQVGLQLSHRTTAAAAAPRAIPGGTAYHFISDPGSRIVARYSIDGFVPTPGQDERSIEVGEQFGWKLSILNTSDGSSCIVLTRKTTYRNCVSDSVLSTGGMMVALPYAAVPATDRPFGMRKSQGIGYWLLPDGRIMVVLGPSSLLDGG
;
A
#
# COMPACT_ATOMS: atom_id res chain seq x y z
N MET A 1 13.12 38.07 15.30
CA MET A 1 12.36 38.22 16.56
C MET A 1 13.11 39.18 17.49
N ASP A 2 12.43 40.19 18.02
CA ASP A 2 13.06 41.16 18.94
C ASP A 2 13.31 40.56 20.34
N ALA A 3 13.93 41.33 21.24
CA ALA A 3 14.27 40.87 22.59
C ALA A 3 13.06 40.76 23.52
N ALA A 4 12.00 41.55 23.30
CA ALA A 4 10.79 41.50 24.11
C ALA A 4 10.02 40.22 23.81
N THR A 5 9.84 39.91 22.53
CA THR A 5 9.16 38.71 22.03
C THR A 5 9.90 37.44 22.47
N ARG A 6 11.25 37.44 22.48
CA ARG A 6 12.03 36.31 23.01
C ARG A 6 11.79 36.06 24.50
N ARG A 7 11.76 37.12 25.31
CA ARG A 7 11.45 37.00 26.76
C ARG A 7 10.04 36.50 27.01
N GLU A 8 9.06 36.96 26.22
CA GLU A 8 7.69 36.46 26.27
C GLU A 8 7.63 34.94 25.98
N LEU A 9 8.32 34.50 24.91
CA LEU A 9 8.41 33.08 24.57
C LEU A 9 9.07 32.25 25.68
N ASP A 10 10.16 32.73 26.28
CA ASP A 10 10.86 32.03 27.36
C ASP A 10 9.99 31.90 28.62
N GLU A 11 9.20 32.93 28.93
CA GLU A 11 8.25 32.89 30.06
C GLU A 11 7.12 31.88 29.80
N LEU A 12 6.52 31.89 28.61
CA LEU A 12 5.48 30.93 28.24
C LEU A 12 6.01 29.49 28.23
N ARG A 13 7.25 29.26 27.78
CA ARG A 13 7.90 27.94 27.84
C ARG A 13 8.14 27.50 29.29
N ARG A 14 8.50 28.42 30.19
CA ARG A 14 8.64 28.09 31.62
C ARG A 14 7.29 27.70 32.24
N ARG A 15 6.21 28.39 31.88
CA ARG A 15 4.84 28.04 32.31
C ARG A 15 4.35 26.71 31.72
N ALA A 16 4.79 26.36 30.51
CA ALA A 16 4.40 25.12 29.84
C ALA A 16 5.22 23.88 30.26
N TYR A 17 6.52 24.06 30.45
CA TYR A 17 7.48 22.96 30.61
C TYR A 17 8.36 23.08 31.87
N GLY A 18 8.07 24.05 32.74
CA GLY A 18 8.76 24.24 34.01
C GLY A 18 8.35 23.21 35.08
N PRO A 19 8.96 23.31 36.28
CA PRO A 19 8.68 22.39 37.38
C PRO A 19 7.23 22.44 37.89
N ASP A 20 6.58 23.60 37.76
CA ASP A 20 5.19 23.83 38.16
C ASP A 20 4.39 24.36 36.94
N PRO A 21 4.02 23.50 35.98
CA PRO A 21 3.38 23.94 34.76
C PRO A 21 1.92 24.36 35.02
N ASP A 22 1.59 25.60 34.71
CA ASP A 22 0.27 26.20 34.94
C ASP A 22 -0.42 26.63 33.62
N ILE A 23 0.24 26.50 32.47
CA ILE A 23 -0.27 27.03 31.21
C ILE A 23 -1.56 26.35 30.73
N ALA A 24 -1.84 25.13 31.19
CA ALA A 24 -3.01 24.36 30.75
C ALA A 24 -4.34 25.02 31.14
N ASP A 25 -4.35 25.81 32.22
CA ASP A 25 -5.52 26.54 32.70
C ASP A 25 -5.73 27.88 31.96
N ASP A 26 -4.81 28.26 31.05
CA ASP A 26 -4.82 29.51 30.29
C ASP A 26 -4.76 29.25 28.77
N PRO A 27 -5.91 28.99 28.10
CA PRO A 27 -5.94 28.69 26.67
C PRO A 27 -5.43 29.84 25.79
N ALA A 28 -5.51 31.08 26.27
CA ALA A 28 -4.98 32.23 25.55
C ALA A 28 -3.43 32.22 25.57
N ALA A 29 -2.81 31.87 26.69
CA ALA A 29 -1.37 31.69 26.78
C ALA A 29 -0.88 30.52 25.91
N VAL A 30 -1.62 29.40 25.84
CA VAL A 30 -1.30 28.28 24.92
C VAL A 30 -1.30 28.74 23.47
N ALA A 31 -2.35 29.45 23.03
CA ALA A 31 -2.45 29.97 21.67
C ALA A 31 -1.30 30.96 21.36
N ARG A 32 -0.94 31.80 22.33
CA ARG A 32 0.19 32.74 22.20
C ARG A 32 1.53 32.03 22.09
N LEU A 33 1.76 30.97 22.88
CA LEU A 33 2.97 30.15 22.83
C LEU A 33 3.16 29.53 21.44
N ILE A 34 2.12 28.89 20.90
CA ILE A 34 2.14 28.28 19.56
C ILE A 34 2.55 29.31 18.49
N ALA A 35 1.92 30.49 18.51
CA ALA A 35 2.23 31.54 17.53
C ALA A 35 3.68 32.03 17.62
N LEU A 36 4.24 32.14 18.83
CA LEU A 36 5.62 32.55 19.03
C LEU A 36 6.63 31.45 18.66
N GLU A 37 6.31 30.17 18.88
CA GLU A 37 7.16 29.06 18.47
C GLU A 37 7.23 28.91 16.95
N ASP A 38 6.11 29.11 16.25
CA ASP A 38 6.09 29.13 14.79
C ASP A 38 6.90 30.30 14.22
N LEU A 39 6.84 31.48 14.85
CA LEU A 39 7.66 32.63 14.45
C LEU A 39 9.15 32.44 14.74
N ALA A 40 9.48 31.72 15.83
CA ALA A 40 10.86 31.42 16.20
C ALA A 40 11.48 30.29 15.35
N ARG A 41 10.67 29.52 14.61
CA ARG A 41 11.15 28.45 13.75
C ARG A 41 12.09 29.02 12.68
N PRO A 42 13.33 28.53 12.55
CA PRO A 42 14.21 28.93 11.46
C PRO A 42 13.49 28.71 10.13
N ALA A 43 13.61 29.66 9.21
CA ALA A 43 13.15 29.42 7.84
C ALA A 43 13.83 28.13 7.34
N PRO A 44 13.09 27.20 6.72
CA PRO A 44 13.70 26.05 6.09
C PRO A 44 14.85 26.55 5.21
N PRO A 45 16.03 25.91 5.24
CA PRO A 45 17.11 26.31 4.35
C PRO A 45 16.54 26.38 2.94
N ALA A 46 16.71 27.52 2.27
CA ALA A 46 16.29 27.66 0.88
C ALA A 46 16.89 26.46 0.12
N PRO A 47 16.11 25.77 -0.72
CA PRO A 47 16.62 24.64 -1.47
C PRO A 47 17.88 25.13 -2.18
N VAL A 48 19.02 24.60 -1.78
CA VAL A 48 20.30 24.96 -2.39
C VAL A 48 20.15 24.49 -3.82
N ALA A 49 19.88 25.42 -4.73
CA ALA A 49 19.86 25.13 -6.15
C ALA A 49 21.18 24.42 -6.40
N ALA A 50 21.10 23.18 -6.88
CA ALA A 50 22.25 22.34 -7.19
C ALA A 50 23.06 23.06 -8.26
N ALA A 51 23.91 24.00 -7.83
CA ALA A 51 24.84 24.70 -8.65
C ALA A 51 25.96 23.71 -8.94
N SER A 52 25.74 22.95 -10.02
CA SER A 52 26.73 22.47 -10.96
C SER A 52 28.16 22.45 -10.41
N ALA A 53 28.50 21.40 -9.65
CA ALA A 53 29.88 21.02 -9.42
C ALA A 53 30.42 20.33 -10.69
N ALA A 54 30.68 21.15 -11.72
CA ALA A 54 31.50 20.81 -12.87
C ALA A 54 32.85 21.53 -12.72
N SER A 55 33.70 21.02 -11.84
CA SER A 55 35.15 21.26 -11.70
C SER A 55 35.57 20.35 -10.54
N GLU A 56 36.59 19.50 -10.57
CA GLU A 56 37.74 19.36 -11.45
C GLU A 56 38.30 17.97 -11.11
N ARG A 57 38.15 16.98 -12.01
CA ARG A 57 38.86 15.69 -11.83
C ARG A 57 40.26 15.85 -12.40
N VAL A 58 41.19 16.29 -11.55
CA VAL A 58 42.62 16.08 -11.77
C VAL A 58 42.90 14.59 -11.59
N ALA A 59 43.41 13.99 -12.65
CA ALA A 59 43.93 12.63 -12.67
C ALA A 59 45.28 12.58 -11.98
N GLU A 60 45.47 11.61 -11.08
CA GLU A 60 46.78 11.04 -10.75
C GLU A 60 46.56 9.58 -10.32
N SER A 61 46.94 8.67 -11.21
CA SER A 61 47.09 7.21 -11.00
C SER A 61 48.23 6.95 -9.99
N ASP A 62 48.29 5.93 -9.14
CA ASP A 62 48.43 4.46 -9.31
C ASP A 62 49.09 3.95 -7.98
N PRO A 63 49.48 2.66 -7.73
CA PRO A 63 49.00 1.36 -8.24
C PRO A 63 48.81 0.27 -7.13
N VAL A 64 48.21 -0.87 -7.54
CA VAL A 64 48.49 -2.29 -7.16
C VAL A 64 48.50 -2.71 -5.68
N ALA A 65 47.53 -3.56 -5.32
CA ALA A 65 47.78 -4.70 -4.44
C ALA A 65 46.87 -5.88 -4.82
N ASP A 66 47.51 -6.94 -5.30
CA ASP A 66 46.96 -8.25 -5.57
C ASP A 66 46.22 -8.84 -4.37
N ARG A 67 45.04 -9.42 -4.63
CA ARG A 67 44.57 -10.56 -3.82
C ARG A 67 43.83 -11.57 -4.69
N GLU A 68 44.62 -12.51 -5.18
CA GLU A 68 44.19 -13.83 -5.63
C GLU A 68 43.43 -14.60 -4.53
N THR A 69 42.82 -15.71 -4.95
CA THR A 69 42.19 -16.81 -4.17
C THR A 69 40.71 -16.57 -3.83
N SER A 70 39.74 -17.41 -4.17
CA SER A 70 39.79 -18.82 -4.54
C SER A 70 38.49 -19.24 -5.25
N LEU A 71 38.64 -20.15 -6.20
CA LEU A 71 37.57 -20.94 -6.80
C LEU A 71 36.76 -21.71 -5.74
N SER A 72 35.45 -21.82 -5.95
CA SER A 72 34.73 -23.04 -5.59
C SER A 72 33.58 -23.25 -6.58
N ALA A 73 33.79 -24.27 -7.41
CA ALA A 73 32.81 -24.88 -8.28
C ALA A 73 32.08 -25.98 -7.50
N ALA A 74 30.76 -26.02 -7.66
CA ALA A 74 29.88 -27.18 -7.55
C ALA A 74 28.73 -26.85 -8.50
N ASP A 75 28.61 -27.44 -9.69
CA ASP A 75 28.36 -28.86 -9.94
C ASP A 75 27.23 -29.36 -9.05
N GLU A 76 26.01 -29.40 -9.58
CA GLU A 76 25.35 -30.68 -9.84
C GLU A 76 24.02 -30.47 -10.59
N ALA A 77 23.83 -31.29 -11.61
CA ALA A 77 22.67 -31.40 -12.46
C ALA A 77 21.44 -31.98 -11.75
N ALA A 78 20.24 -31.65 -12.26
CA ALA A 78 19.17 -32.62 -12.53
C ALA A 78 17.94 -31.92 -13.12
N GLU A 79 17.76 -32.05 -14.43
CA GLU A 79 16.41 -32.11 -15.01
C GLU A 79 15.78 -33.45 -14.62
N PRO A 80 14.45 -33.48 -14.46
CA PRO A 80 13.74 -34.40 -15.34
C PRO A 80 12.50 -33.76 -15.96
N GLU A 81 12.44 -33.94 -17.28
CA GLU A 81 11.23 -34.00 -18.08
C GLU A 81 10.18 -34.90 -17.38
N THR A 82 8.93 -34.45 -17.31
CA THR A 82 7.81 -35.36 -17.11
C THR A 82 6.84 -35.23 -18.26
N ASP A 83 6.77 -36.38 -18.92
CA ASP A 83 6.10 -36.77 -20.12
C ASP A 83 4.58 -36.60 -20.08
N ALA A 84 4.02 -36.58 -21.28
CA ALA A 84 2.60 -36.50 -21.56
C ALA A 84 1.83 -37.72 -21.03
N THR A 85 0.53 -37.54 -20.75
CA THR A 85 -0.45 -38.64 -20.84
C THR A 85 -1.76 -38.12 -21.41
N PRO A 86 -2.33 -38.81 -22.42
CA PRO A 86 -3.57 -38.42 -23.10
C PRO A 86 -4.83 -39.14 -22.57
N ALA A 87 -5.97 -38.59 -22.98
CA ALA A 87 -7.23 -39.26 -23.36
C ALA A 87 -8.19 -39.86 -22.31
N ALA A 88 -9.47 -39.81 -22.71
CA ALA A 88 -10.69 -40.46 -22.21
C ALA A 88 -11.54 -39.59 -21.24
N ALA A 89 -12.86 -39.47 -21.38
CA ALA A 89 -13.81 -40.25 -22.16
C ALA A 89 -15.02 -39.41 -22.58
N GLN A 90 -15.52 -39.71 -23.78
CA GLN A 90 -16.87 -39.41 -24.23
C GLN A 90 -17.87 -40.22 -23.39
N THR A 91 -19.03 -39.64 -23.09
CA THR A 91 -20.23 -40.43 -22.79
C THR A 91 -21.40 -39.81 -23.53
N ASP A 92 -21.56 -40.26 -24.77
CA ASP A 92 -22.79 -40.10 -25.53
C ASP A 92 -23.85 -41.05 -24.96
N ALA A 93 -24.91 -40.48 -24.41
CA ALA A 93 -26.12 -41.22 -24.05
C ALA A 93 -27.07 -41.24 -25.26
N ALA A 94 -27.01 -42.34 -26.02
CA ALA A 94 -27.95 -42.64 -27.09
C ALA A 94 -29.32 -43.05 -26.51
N ALA A 95 -30.36 -42.25 -26.76
CA ALA A 95 -31.75 -42.63 -26.56
C ALA A 95 -32.42 -42.87 -27.93
N SER A 96 -32.68 -44.15 -28.20
CA SER A 96 -33.42 -44.64 -29.36
C SER A 96 -34.88 -44.15 -29.36
N ARG A 97 -35.33 -43.53 -30.47
CA ARG A 97 -36.76 -43.34 -30.77
C ARG A 97 -37.06 -43.45 -32.28
N PRO A 98 -38.31 -43.84 -32.63
CA PRO A 98 -38.61 -44.69 -33.77
C PRO A 98 -38.71 -43.96 -35.12
N ALA A 99 -38.53 -44.75 -36.17
CA ALA A 99 -38.67 -44.33 -37.57
C ALA A 99 -40.15 -44.09 -37.95
N THR A 100 -40.42 -42.91 -38.50
CA THR A 100 -41.68 -42.58 -39.20
C THR A 100 -41.41 -42.18 -40.65
N PRO A 101 -42.36 -42.42 -41.58
CA PRO A 101 -42.09 -42.52 -43.01
C PRO A 101 -41.78 -41.18 -43.71
N ARG A 102 -40.83 -41.30 -44.64
CA ARG A 102 -40.33 -40.32 -45.63
C ARG A 102 -41.43 -40.10 -46.68
N SER A 103 -41.79 -38.88 -47.09
CA SER A 103 -41.13 -38.30 -48.27
C SER A 103 -41.44 -36.82 -48.58
N LEU A 104 -42.25 -36.08 -47.81
CA LEU A 104 -42.65 -34.69 -48.18
C LEU A 104 -42.16 -33.57 -47.25
N ARG A 105 -41.55 -33.88 -46.10
CA ARG A 105 -41.08 -32.87 -45.10
C ARG A 105 -39.64 -32.36 -45.29
N ARG A 106 -38.87 -32.92 -46.23
CA ARG A 106 -37.42 -32.65 -46.37
C ARG A 106 -37.05 -31.20 -46.71
N ARG A 107 -37.94 -30.44 -47.37
CA ARG A 107 -37.65 -29.05 -47.75
C ARG A 107 -37.99 -28.03 -46.66
N VAL A 108 -38.94 -28.35 -45.77
CA VAL A 108 -39.32 -27.46 -44.64
C VAL A 108 -38.42 -27.69 -43.43
N ALA A 109 -37.94 -28.92 -43.20
CA ALA A 109 -37.06 -29.24 -42.08
C ALA A 109 -35.66 -28.61 -42.19
N LEU A 110 -35.14 -28.41 -43.41
CA LEU A 110 -33.85 -27.73 -43.62
C LEU A 110 -33.92 -26.23 -43.31
N ILE A 111 -35.04 -25.57 -43.61
CA ILE A 111 -35.24 -24.14 -43.31
C ILE A 111 -35.48 -23.93 -41.80
N ALA A 112 -36.26 -24.82 -41.17
CA ALA A 112 -36.49 -24.77 -39.72
C ALA A 112 -35.23 -25.09 -38.89
N GLY A 113 -34.35 -25.97 -39.37
CA GLY A 113 -33.09 -26.29 -38.71
C GLY A 113 -32.10 -25.13 -38.70
N VAL A 114 -31.95 -24.41 -39.82
CA VAL A 114 -31.06 -23.23 -39.90
C VAL A 114 -31.57 -22.10 -39.00
N ALA A 115 -32.88 -21.86 -38.96
CA ALA A 115 -33.47 -20.86 -38.07
C ALA A 115 -33.23 -21.18 -36.58
N GLY A 116 -33.32 -22.46 -36.19
CA GLY A 116 -33.05 -22.89 -34.81
C GLY A 116 -31.59 -22.68 -34.38
N VAL A 117 -30.62 -23.03 -35.25
CA VAL A 117 -29.19 -22.85 -34.96
C VAL A 117 -28.82 -21.37 -34.86
N LEU A 118 -29.40 -20.51 -35.70
CA LEU A 118 -29.19 -19.06 -35.64
C LEU A 118 -29.74 -18.45 -34.34
N LEU A 119 -30.89 -18.92 -33.86
CA LEU A 119 -31.47 -18.47 -32.59
C LEU A 119 -30.61 -18.85 -31.37
N VAL A 120 -30.03 -20.05 -31.37
CA VAL A 120 -29.12 -20.50 -30.30
C VAL A 120 -27.81 -19.72 -30.33
N LEU A 121 -27.26 -19.42 -31.52
CA LEU A 121 -26.05 -18.59 -31.65
C LEU A 121 -26.28 -17.14 -31.18
N VAL A 122 -27.41 -16.53 -31.53
CA VAL A 122 -27.75 -15.17 -31.07
C VAL A 122 -27.96 -15.13 -29.56
N ALA A 123 -28.62 -16.13 -28.98
CA ALA A 123 -28.78 -16.25 -27.53
C ALA A 123 -27.45 -16.45 -26.80
N ALA A 124 -26.54 -17.28 -27.34
CA ALA A 124 -25.20 -17.48 -26.77
C ALA A 124 -24.34 -16.20 -26.84
N VAL A 125 -24.44 -15.43 -27.92
CA VAL A 125 -23.75 -14.13 -28.06
C VAL A 125 -24.33 -13.09 -27.09
N GLN A 126 -25.64 -13.03 -26.91
CA GLN A 126 -26.27 -12.12 -25.94
C GLN A 126 -25.94 -12.49 -24.49
N VAL A 127 -25.88 -13.78 -24.14
CA VAL A 127 -25.46 -14.24 -22.81
C VAL A 127 -23.98 -13.96 -22.57
N GLY A 128 -23.13 -14.16 -23.58
CA GLY A 128 -21.71 -13.80 -23.53
C GLY A 128 -21.48 -12.30 -23.33
N LEU A 129 -22.25 -11.44 -24.02
CA LEU A 129 -22.21 -9.98 -23.85
C LEU A 129 -22.71 -9.52 -22.47
N GLN A 130 -23.75 -10.15 -21.92
CA GLN A 130 -24.25 -9.86 -20.57
C GLN A 130 -23.27 -10.30 -19.47
N LEU A 131 -22.48 -11.36 -19.71
CA LEU A 131 -21.40 -11.77 -18.79
C LEU A 131 -20.19 -10.83 -18.87
N SER A 132 -19.87 -10.29 -20.05
CA SER A 132 -18.80 -9.29 -20.22
C SER A 132 -19.13 -7.91 -19.64
N HIS A 133 -20.42 -7.58 -19.49
CA HIS A 133 -20.86 -6.33 -18.84
C HIS A 133 -21.08 -6.45 -17.33
N ARG A 134 -20.84 -7.63 -16.72
CA ARG A 134 -20.45 -7.67 -15.31
C ARG A 134 -18.99 -7.22 -15.22
N THR A 135 -18.75 -5.96 -15.55
CA THR A 135 -17.70 -5.18 -14.92
C THR A 135 -18.01 -5.33 -13.44
N THR A 136 -17.31 -6.24 -12.77
CA THR A 136 -17.25 -6.28 -11.32
C THR A 136 -16.98 -4.84 -10.95
N ALA A 137 -17.96 -4.15 -10.37
CA ALA A 137 -17.81 -2.78 -9.94
C ALA A 137 -16.48 -2.78 -9.19
N ALA A 138 -15.46 -2.17 -9.80
CA ALA A 138 -14.10 -2.26 -9.30
C ALA A 138 -14.21 -1.80 -7.86
N ALA A 139 -14.00 -2.73 -6.93
CA ALA A 139 -14.20 -2.46 -5.51
C ALA A 139 -13.47 -1.15 -5.25
N ALA A 140 -14.23 -0.13 -4.85
CA ALA A 140 -13.78 1.25 -4.88
C ALA A 140 -12.33 1.29 -4.39
N ALA A 141 -11.43 1.72 -5.28
CA ALA A 141 -10.00 1.63 -5.00
C ALA A 141 -9.75 2.20 -3.61
N PRO A 142 -9.04 1.48 -2.72
CA PRO A 142 -8.87 1.90 -1.35
C PRO A 142 -8.35 3.33 -1.35
N ARG A 143 -9.11 4.22 -0.70
CA ARG A 143 -8.77 5.64 -0.66
C ARG A 143 -7.55 5.80 0.23
N ALA A 144 -6.47 6.30 -0.36
CA ALA A 144 -5.34 6.81 0.39
C ALA A 144 -5.84 7.90 1.35
N ILE A 145 -5.60 7.72 2.65
CA ILE A 145 -5.94 8.73 3.64
C ILE A 145 -4.82 9.78 3.61
N PRO A 146 -5.09 11.06 3.31
CA PRO A 146 -4.06 12.10 3.25
C PRO A 146 -3.28 12.19 4.57
N GLY A 147 -1.96 12.37 4.51
CA GLY A 147 -1.05 12.25 5.66
C GLY A 147 -1.44 13.05 6.92
N GLY A 148 -2.21 14.14 6.80
CA GLY A 148 -2.73 14.90 7.95
C GLY A 148 -3.69 14.12 8.86
N THR A 149 -4.36 13.09 8.33
CA THR A 149 -5.32 12.27 9.10
C THR A 149 -4.65 11.16 9.91
N ALA A 150 -3.43 10.74 9.53
CA ALA A 150 -2.70 9.70 10.26
C ALA A 150 -2.47 10.14 11.71
N TYR A 151 -2.14 11.42 11.92
CA TYR A 151 -1.94 11.99 13.25
C TYR A 151 -3.20 11.92 14.12
N HIS A 152 -4.39 12.16 13.56
CA HIS A 152 -5.65 12.02 14.29
C HIS A 152 -5.90 10.56 14.71
N PHE A 153 -5.55 9.60 13.87
CA PHE A 153 -5.68 8.18 14.21
C PHE A 153 -4.81 7.80 15.40
N ILE A 154 -3.58 8.27 15.46
CA ILE A 154 -2.64 7.90 16.53
C ILE A 154 -2.91 8.67 17.81
N SER A 155 -3.36 9.92 17.70
CA SER A 155 -3.61 10.79 18.86
C SER A 155 -4.98 10.55 19.51
N ASP A 156 -5.84 9.72 18.92
CA ASP A 156 -7.11 9.35 19.53
C ASP A 156 -6.86 8.60 20.86
N PRO A 157 -7.52 8.97 21.97
CA PRO A 157 -7.33 8.31 23.26
C PRO A 157 -7.69 6.81 23.27
N GLY A 158 -8.53 6.38 22.31
CA GLY A 158 -8.89 4.98 22.10
C GLY A 158 -7.88 4.20 21.27
N SER A 159 -6.86 4.86 20.74
CA SER A 159 -5.80 4.24 19.95
C SER A 159 -4.71 3.64 20.83
N ARG A 160 -4.20 2.48 20.43
CA ARG A 160 -3.08 1.81 21.11
C ARG A 160 -2.15 1.11 20.13
N ILE A 161 -0.87 1.13 20.46
CA ILE A 161 0.15 0.44 19.67
C ILE A 161 0.07 -1.05 20.00
N VAL A 162 -0.09 -1.88 18.96
CA VAL A 162 -0.14 -3.35 19.08
C VAL A 162 1.14 -4.02 18.61
N ALA A 163 1.92 -3.37 17.73
CA ALA A 163 3.23 -3.85 17.32
C ALA A 163 4.15 -2.71 16.85
N ARG A 164 5.46 -2.97 16.84
CA ARG A 164 6.50 -2.06 16.34
C ARG A 164 7.52 -2.86 15.52
N TYR A 165 7.90 -2.32 14.38
CA TYR A 165 8.91 -2.89 13.49
C TYR A 165 9.93 -1.81 13.13
N SER A 166 11.15 -2.25 12.80
CA SER A 166 12.18 -1.39 12.23
C SER A 166 12.60 -1.99 10.90
N ILE A 167 12.75 -1.16 9.88
CA ILE A 167 13.29 -1.58 8.58
C ILE A 167 14.77 -1.20 8.58
N ASP A 168 15.63 -2.20 8.67
CA ASP A 168 17.07 -1.97 8.59
C ASP A 168 17.46 -1.43 7.21
N GLY A 169 18.23 -0.34 7.20
CA GLY A 169 18.67 0.30 5.97
C GLY A 169 17.59 1.06 5.21
N PHE A 170 16.46 1.38 5.85
CA PHE A 170 15.48 2.28 5.26
C PHE A 170 16.03 3.71 5.24
N VAL A 171 16.43 4.16 4.06
CA VAL A 171 16.81 5.55 3.79
C VAL A 171 16.02 6.00 2.56
N PRO A 172 15.03 6.91 2.72
CA PRO A 172 14.36 7.52 1.58
C PRO A 172 15.41 8.23 0.74
N THR A 173 15.75 7.65 -0.41
CA THR A 173 16.77 8.20 -1.29
C THR A 173 16.10 8.58 -2.60
N PRO A 174 15.98 9.88 -2.91
CA PRO A 174 15.32 10.31 -4.14
C PRO A 174 16.11 9.81 -5.36
N GLY A 175 15.39 9.34 -6.38
CA GLY A 175 15.97 8.99 -7.68
C GLY A 175 16.71 7.64 -7.75
N GLN A 176 16.52 6.74 -6.80
CA GLN A 176 16.93 5.33 -6.94
C GLN A 176 15.90 4.53 -7.74
N ASP A 177 16.33 3.40 -8.31
CA ASP A 177 15.47 2.45 -8.98
C ASP A 177 14.33 1.99 -8.05
N GLU A 178 13.19 1.65 -8.65
CA GLU A 178 12.02 1.16 -7.93
C GLU A 178 12.40 -0.03 -7.04
N ARG A 179 12.31 0.16 -5.72
CA ARG A 179 12.73 -0.83 -4.73
C ARG A 179 11.55 -1.20 -3.84
N SER A 180 11.25 -2.49 -3.79
CA SER A 180 10.32 -3.07 -2.82
C SER A 180 11.09 -3.69 -1.67
N ILE A 181 10.72 -3.33 -0.44
CA ILE A 181 11.25 -3.90 0.80
C ILE A 181 10.11 -4.67 1.47
N GLU A 182 10.23 -5.99 1.54
CA GLU A 182 9.28 -6.83 2.27
C GLU A 182 9.58 -6.75 3.77
N VAL A 183 8.58 -6.34 4.55
CA VAL A 183 8.69 -6.25 6.02
C VAL A 183 8.28 -7.57 6.66
N GLY A 184 7.27 -8.24 6.10
CA GLY A 184 6.76 -9.53 6.55
C GLY A 184 5.23 -9.61 6.55
N GLU A 185 4.70 -10.67 7.15
CA GLU A 185 3.25 -10.86 7.29
C GLU A 185 2.76 -10.40 8.67
N GLN A 186 1.71 -9.59 8.69
CA GLN A 186 1.13 -8.99 9.89
C GLN A 186 -0.38 -9.08 9.86
N PHE A 187 -0.98 -9.69 10.88
CA PHE A 187 -2.44 -9.86 11.01
C PHE A 187 -3.09 -10.42 9.72
N GLY A 188 -2.40 -11.36 9.06
CA GLY A 188 -2.84 -12.01 7.81
C GLY A 188 -2.62 -11.20 6.53
N TRP A 189 -1.84 -10.11 6.59
CA TRP A 189 -1.53 -9.22 5.46
C TRP A 189 -0.02 -9.15 5.22
N LYS A 190 0.42 -9.29 3.96
CA LYS A 190 1.82 -9.04 3.57
C LYS A 190 2.06 -7.55 3.53
N LEU A 191 3.01 -7.08 4.33
CA LEU A 191 3.42 -5.68 4.42
C LEU A 191 4.72 -5.47 3.66
N SER A 192 4.72 -4.53 2.72
CA SER A 192 5.91 -4.07 2.02
C SER A 192 5.94 -2.55 1.91
N ILE A 193 7.14 -2.01 1.78
CA ILE A 193 7.38 -0.60 1.45
C ILE A 193 7.92 -0.54 0.03
N LEU A 194 7.32 0.32 -0.79
CA LEU A 194 7.72 0.51 -2.19
C LEU A 194 8.19 1.95 -2.35
N ASN A 195 9.43 2.13 -2.79
CA ASN A 195 9.95 3.43 -3.23
C ASN A 195 9.81 3.49 -4.75
N THR A 196 9.15 4.52 -5.26
CA THR A 196 8.91 4.72 -6.69
C THR A 196 9.95 5.68 -7.28
N SER A 197 10.16 5.58 -8.59
CA SER A 197 11.16 6.39 -9.31
C SER A 197 10.87 7.90 -9.29
N ASP A 198 9.64 8.30 -8.99
CA ASP A 198 9.23 9.70 -8.82
C ASP A 198 9.57 10.27 -7.42
N GLY A 199 10.22 9.49 -6.54
CA GLY A 199 10.55 9.89 -5.18
C GLY A 199 9.37 9.83 -4.21
N SER A 200 8.35 9.03 -4.53
CA SER A 200 7.31 8.67 -3.57
C SER A 200 7.67 7.40 -2.80
N SER A 201 7.27 7.36 -1.55
CA SER A 201 7.30 6.18 -0.70
C SER A 201 5.87 5.68 -0.50
N CYS A 202 5.66 4.37 -0.65
CA CYS A 202 4.36 3.73 -0.50
C CYS A 202 4.42 2.63 0.56
N ILE A 203 3.36 2.53 1.37
CA ILE A 203 3.14 1.37 2.25
C ILE A 203 2.04 0.54 1.60
N VAL A 204 2.33 -0.74 1.41
CA VAL A 204 1.49 -1.66 0.65
C VAL A 204 1.15 -2.85 1.53
N LEU A 205 -0.15 -3.12 1.67
CA LEU A 205 -0.68 -4.29 2.34
C LEU A 205 -1.37 -5.17 1.30
N THR A 206 -0.87 -6.39 1.12
CA THR A 206 -1.37 -7.32 0.11
C THR A 206 -1.88 -8.61 0.75
N ARG A 207 -3.07 -9.02 0.30
CA ARG A 207 -3.63 -10.35 0.60
C ARG A 207 -4.40 -10.88 -0.62
N LYS A 208 -5.73 -10.82 -0.60
CA LYS A 208 -6.59 -11.03 -1.77
C LYS A 208 -6.87 -9.71 -2.51
N THR A 209 -6.85 -8.61 -1.75
CA THR A 209 -6.90 -7.25 -2.25
C THR A 209 -5.64 -6.52 -1.82
N THR A 210 -5.38 -5.35 -2.38
CA THR A 210 -4.23 -4.53 -2.06
C THR A 210 -4.70 -3.18 -1.51
N TYR A 211 -4.21 -2.82 -0.32
CA TYR A 211 -4.34 -1.48 0.22
C TYR A 211 -2.99 -0.78 0.09
N ARG A 212 -2.97 0.44 -0.42
CA ARG A 212 -1.74 1.23 -0.55
C ARG A 212 -1.98 2.70 -0.24
N ASN A 213 -0.97 3.36 0.31
CA ASN A 213 -0.90 4.81 0.41
C ASN A 213 0.51 5.22 0.02
N CYS A 214 0.61 6.16 -0.90
CA CYS A 214 1.86 6.68 -1.43
C CYS A 214 1.93 8.17 -1.12
N VAL A 215 3.07 8.63 -0.62
CA VAL A 215 3.32 10.05 -0.38
C VAL A 215 4.72 10.41 -0.87
N SER A 216 4.96 11.68 -1.18
CA SER A 216 6.32 12.15 -1.48
C SER A 216 7.22 12.09 -0.24
N ASP A 217 8.52 12.01 -0.45
CA ASP A 217 9.52 12.03 0.65
C ASP A 217 9.38 13.27 1.56
N SER A 218 8.97 14.42 1.00
CA SER A 218 8.69 15.64 1.77
C SER A 218 7.53 15.48 2.75
N VAL A 219 6.48 14.75 2.38
CA VAL A 219 5.35 14.46 3.26
C VAL A 219 5.76 13.41 4.29
N LEU A 220 6.46 12.35 3.85
CA LEU A 220 6.93 11.30 4.75
C LEU A 220 7.80 11.87 5.86
N SER A 221 8.75 12.75 5.53
CA SER A 221 9.67 13.39 6.48
C SER A 221 8.99 14.32 7.51
N THR A 222 7.78 14.81 7.23
CA THR A 222 7.07 15.74 8.14
C THR A 222 6.23 15.02 9.20
N GLY A 223 5.67 13.84 8.89
CA GLY A 223 4.73 13.18 9.81
C GLY A 223 4.50 11.69 9.57
N GLY A 224 5.30 11.07 8.70
CA GLY A 224 5.09 9.68 8.31
C GLY A 224 3.91 9.51 7.35
N MET A 225 3.57 8.25 7.07
CA MET A 225 2.43 7.89 6.23
C MET A 225 1.72 6.65 6.77
N MET A 226 0.41 6.56 6.58
CA MET A 226 -0.39 5.46 7.13
C MET A 226 -1.27 4.80 6.07
N VAL A 227 -1.37 3.46 6.14
CA VAL A 227 -2.48 2.70 5.57
C VAL A 227 -3.24 2.04 6.68
N ALA A 228 -4.56 2.06 6.60
CA ALA A 228 -5.41 1.40 7.57
C ALA A 228 -6.30 0.32 6.97
N LEU A 229 -6.53 -0.71 7.75
CA LEU A 229 -7.42 -1.82 7.46
C LEU A 229 -8.68 -1.71 8.33
N PRO A 230 -9.88 -1.68 7.74
CA PRO A 230 -11.11 -1.75 8.52
C PRO A 230 -11.26 -3.12 9.18
N TYR A 231 -12.04 -3.22 10.26
CA TYR A 231 -12.32 -4.47 10.98
C TYR A 231 -12.67 -5.66 10.07
N ALA A 232 -13.49 -5.40 9.04
CA ALA A 232 -13.97 -6.43 8.12
C ALA A 232 -12.88 -7.00 7.20
N ALA A 233 -11.80 -6.23 6.97
CA ALA A 233 -10.66 -6.67 6.16
C ALA A 233 -9.70 -7.60 6.94
N VAL A 234 -9.79 -7.61 8.28
CA VAL A 234 -8.95 -8.45 9.14
C VAL A 234 -9.68 -9.75 9.47
N PRO A 235 -9.12 -10.92 9.10
CA PRO A 235 -9.69 -12.23 9.41
C PRO A 235 -9.90 -12.41 10.91
N ALA A 236 -10.98 -13.11 11.30
CA ALA A 236 -11.29 -13.31 12.71
C ALA A 236 -10.14 -13.99 13.49
N THR A 237 -9.40 -14.90 12.85
CA THR A 237 -8.23 -15.60 13.42
C THR A 237 -7.02 -14.70 13.60
N ASP A 238 -6.92 -13.63 12.81
CA ASP A 238 -5.73 -12.78 12.73
C ASP A 238 -5.97 -11.42 13.41
N ARG A 239 -7.10 -11.23 14.09
CA ARG A 239 -7.40 -9.99 14.80
C ARG A 239 -6.53 -9.86 16.05
N PRO A 240 -5.94 -8.68 16.32
CA PRO A 240 -5.33 -8.38 17.61
C PRO A 240 -6.30 -8.65 18.75
N PHE A 241 -5.77 -9.17 19.87
CA PHE A 241 -6.58 -9.44 21.07
C PHE A 241 -7.38 -8.20 21.49
N GLY A 242 -8.69 -8.35 21.63
CA GLY A 242 -9.60 -7.27 22.06
C GLY A 242 -10.02 -6.28 20.98
N MET A 243 -9.70 -6.52 19.70
CA MET A 243 -10.17 -5.69 18.58
C MET A 243 -11.70 -5.69 18.48
N ARG A 244 -12.32 -4.51 18.53
CA ARG A 244 -13.78 -4.31 18.42
C ARG A 244 -14.19 -4.03 16.98
N LYS A 245 -15.48 -4.26 16.64
CA LYS A 245 -16.04 -3.99 15.31
C LYS A 245 -15.90 -2.53 14.85
N SER A 246 -15.86 -1.60 15.80
CA SER A 246 -15.67 -0.17 15.56
C SER A 246 -14.21 0.26 15.42
N GLN A 247 -13.26 -0.69 15.40
CA GLN A 247 -11.82 -0.41 15.31
C GLN A 247 -11.22 -0.95 14.02
N GLY A 248 -10.15 -0.30 13.56
CA GLY A 248 -9.31 -0.73 12.45
C GLY A 248 -7.84 -0.81 12.86
N ILE A 249 -7.01 -1.39 11.99
CA ILE A 249 -5.56 -1.49 12.18
C ILE A 249 -4.88 -0.48 11.25
N GLY A 250 -4.19 0.51 11.80
CA GLY A 250 -3.33 1.44 11.06
C GLY A 250 -1.88 0.98 11.09
N TYR A 251 -1.23 0.98 9.94
CA TYR A 251 0.21 0.78 9.78
C TYR A 251 0.84 2.12 9.44
N TRP A 252 1.62 2.67 10.38
CA TRP A 252 2.22 3.99 10.26
C TRP A 252 3.74 3.85 10.04
N LEU A 253 4.21 4.22 8.85
CA LEU A 253 5.64 4.34 8.57
C LEU A 253 6.11 5.74 8.97
N LEU A 254 7.11 5.79 9.85
CA LEU A 254 7.76 7.03 10.30
C LEU A 254 8.96 7.38 9.40
N PRO A 255 9.43 8.65 9.42
CA PRO A 255 10.60 9.09 8.66
C PRO A 255 11.87 8.26 8.88
N ASP A 256 12.01 7.66 10.07
CA ASP A 256 13.18 6.88 10.48
C ASP A 256 13.08 5.39 10.12
N GLY A 257 12.11 5.00 9.29
CA GLY A 257 11.93 3.61 8.85
C GLY A 257 11.26 2.70 9.87
N ARG A 258 10.85 3.22 11.04
CA ARG A 258 10.04 2.45 11.97
C ARG A 258 8.60 2.35 11.48
N ILE A 259 8.00 1.18 11.66
CA ILE A 259 6.57 0.96 11.43
C ILE A 259 5.90 0.72 12.76
N MET A 260 4.89 1.53 13.06
CA MET A 260 4.02 1.35 14.21
C MET A 260 2.69 0.78 13.74
N VAL A 261 2.26 -0.33 14.33
CA VAL A 261 0.93 -0.88 14.09
C VAL A 261 0.02 -0.47 15.24
N VAL A 262 -1.04 0.25 14.91
CA VAL A 262 -1.93 0.93 15.85
C VAL A 262 -3.33 0.40 15.66
N LEU A 263 -3.98 0.03 16.75
CA LEU A 263 -5.41 -0.26 16.78
C LEU A 263 -6.13 1.02 17.19
N GLY A 264 -7.08 1.51 16.38
CA GLY A 264 -7.80 2.76 16.62
C GLY A 264 -9.22 2.75 16.04
N PRO A 265 -10.03 3.79 16.23
CA PRO A 265 -11.42 3.82 15.77
C PRO A 265 -11.52 3.86 14.23
N SER A 266 -12.40 3.02 13.66
CA SER A 266 -12.60 2.90 12.21
C SER A 266 -13.19 4.16 11.57
N SER A 267 -13.89 4.99 12.35
CA SER A 267 -14.52 6.23 11.85
C SER A 267 -13.49 7.22 11.28
N LEU A 268 -12.24 7.14 11.73
CA LEU A 268 -11.14 7.95 11.20
C LEU A 268 -10.63 7.42 9.85
N LEU A 269 -11.03 6.22 9.43
CA LEU A 269 -10.62 5.60 8.18
C LEU A 269 -11.55 5.93 7.02
N ASP A 270 -12.79 6.31 7.33
CA ASP A 270 -13.82 6.57 6.33
C ASP A 270 -13.62 7.92 5.61
N GLY A 271 -12.64 8.74 6.05
CA GLY A 271 -12.36 10.06 5.50
C GLY A 271 -13.54 10.99 5.75
N GLY A 272 -13.52 11.69 6.89
CA GLY A 272 -14.49 12.75 7.19
C GLY A 272 -14.52 13.84 6.13
#